data_AF-A0A7K3KL06-F1
#
_entry.id   AF-A0A7K3KL06-F1
#
_cell.length_a   1.000
_cell.length_b   1.000
_cell.length_c   1.000
_cell.angle_alpha   90.00
_cell.angle_beta   90.00
_cell.angle_gamma   90.00
#
_symmetry.space_group_name_H-M   'P 1'
#
loop_
_entity.id
_entity.type
_entity.pdbx_description
1 polymer ?
#
loop_
_entity_poly.entity_id
_entity_poly.type
_entity_poly.pdbx_seq_one_letter_code
_entity_poly.pdbx_strand_id
1 'polypeptide(L)'
;MESVLTVRLDASVKAEATAVMERLGTTPSRVVRSLFDYAVQHEALPPLADGRPSEDEVVRRIRAFDQCHTLRPLTMSDEELREERLRGRYELDA
;
A
#
# COMPACT_ATOMS: atom_id res chain seq x y z
N MET A 1 20.69 27.71 9.28
CA MET A 1 20.09 28.80 8.48
C MET A 1 18.68 28.33 8.12
N GLU A 2 17.64 29.06 8.52
CA GLU A 2 16.27 28.71 8.10
C GLU A 2 16.08 29.14 6.64
N SER A 3 15.49 28.28 5.81
CA SER A 3 15.16 28.55 4.40
C SER A 3 13.64 28.59 4.21
N VAL A 4 13.15 29.56 3.43
CA VAL A 4 11.72 29.71 3.13
C VAL A 4 11.40 29.11 1.77
N LEU A 5 10.37 28.26 1.71
CA LEU A 5 9.83 27.72 0.45
C LEU A 5 8.62 28.55 0.01
N THR A 6 8.67 29.10 -1.21
CA THR A 6 7.54 29.80 -1.83
C THR A 6 7.06 29.03 -3.05
N VAL A 7 5.80 28.61 -3.05
CA VAL A 7 5.16 27.88 -4.17
C VAL A 7 3.96 28.67 -4.67
N ARG A 8 3.83 28.77 -6.00
CA ARG A 8 2.65 29.37 -6.63
C ARG A 8 1.55 28.32 -6.73
N LEU A 9 0.38 28.63 -6.19
CA LEU A 9 -0.81 27.80 -6.25
C LEU A 9 -1.98 28.66 -6.71
N ASP A 10 -2.93 28.05 -7.41
CA ASP A 10 -4.21 28.69 -7.67
C ASP A 10 -4.91 29.02 -6.35
N ALA A 11 -5.54 30.19 -6.30
CA ALA A 11 -6.17 30.69 -5.06
C ALA A 11 -7.29 29.75 -4.57
N SER A 12 -8.07 29.18 -5.50
CA SER A 12 -9.13 28.21 -5.20
C SER A 12 -8.56 26.94 -4.58
N VAL A 13 -7.54 26.36 -5.22
CA VAL A 13 -6.86 25.14 -4.75
C VAL A 13 -6.23 25.37 -3.38
N LYS A 14 -5.57 26.50 -3.17
CA LYS A 14 -4.98 26.85 -1.88
C LYS A 14 -6.04 26.91 -0.78
N ALA A 15 -7.16 27.58 -1.02
CA ALA A 15 -8.22 27.73 -0.02
C ALA A 15 -8.83 26.37 0.34
N GLU A 16 -9.16 25.56 -0.66
CA GLU A 16 -9.75 24.23 -0.46
C GLU A 16 -8.80 23.29 0.28
N ALA A 17 -7.55 23.20 -0.17
CA ALA A 17 -6.53 22.36 0.46
C ALA A 17 -6.25 22.79 1.91
N THR A 18 -6.21 24.10 2.18
CA THR A 18 -6.02 24.61 3.55
C THR A 18 -7.19 24.20 4.45
N ALA A 19 -8.43 24.32 3.97
CA ALA A 19 -9.60 23.89 4.74
C ALA A 19 -9.61 22.37 5.00
N VAL A 20 -9.15 21.56 4.05
CA VAL A 20 -8.97 20.10 4.25
C VAL A 20 -7.93 19.85 5.35
N MET A 21 -6.77 20.50 5.28
CA MET A 21 -5.69 20.33 6.25
C MET A 21 -6.12 20.76 7.66
N GLU A 22 -6.86 21.85 7.79
CA GLU A 22 -7.42 22.30 9.07
C GLU A 22 -8.36 21.26 9.68
N ARG A 23 -9.26 20.66 8.89
CA ARG A 23 -10.14 19.57 9.34
C ARG A 23 -9.35 18.34 9.81
N LEU A 24 -8.18 18.10 9.22
CA LEU A 24 -7.26 17.03 9.61
C LEU A 24 -6.33 17.41 10.77
N GLY A 25 -6.49 18.62 11.34
CA GLY A 25 -5.67 19.09 12.47
C GLY A 25 -4.21 19.41 12.09
N THR A 26 -3.95 19.73 10.82
CA THR A 26 -2.62 20.09 10.33
C THR A 26 -2.62 21.44 9.60
N THR A 27 -1.43 21.92 9.24
CA THR A 27 -1.25 23.18 8.50
C THR A 27 -0.44 22.93 7.23
N PRO A 28 -0.60 23.76 6.18
CA PRO A 28 0.16 23.62 4.95
C PRO A 28 1.67 23.54 5.19
N SER A 29 2.21 24.39 6.06
CA SER A 29 3.63 24.40 6.40
C SER A 29 4.10 23.10 7.06
N ARG A 30 3.26 22.49 7.91
CA ARG A 30 3.57 21.22 8.57
C ARG A 30 3.55 20.06 7.59
N VAL A 31 2.57 20.03 6.68
CA VAL A 31 2.48 19.02 5.62
C VAL A 31 3.68 19.11 4.69
N VAL A 32 4.03 20.31 4.22
CA VAL A 32 5.22 20.53 3.37
C VAL A 32 6.48 20.10 4.12
N ARG A 33 6.64 20.44 5.40
CA ARG A 33 7.80 20.00 6.17
C ARG A 33 7.89 18.47 6.25
N SER A 34 6.77 17.79 6.55
CA SER A 34 6.76 16.32 6.60
C SER A 34 7.10 15.67 5.26
N LEU A 35 6.78 16.31 4.13
CA LEU A 35 7.16 15.82 2.80
C LEU A 35 8.69 15.86 2.61
N PHE A 36 9.34 16.95 3.02
CA PHE A 36 10.79 17.06 2.96
C PHE A 36 11.48 16.10 3.93
N ASP A 37 10.95 15.97 5.15
CA ASP A 37 11.48 15.04 6.15
C ASP A 37 11.42 13.60 5.62
N TYR A 38 10.31 13.22 4.98
CA TYR A 38 10.16 11.91 4.34
C TYR A 38 11.19 11.71 3.22
N ALA A 39 11.34 12.70 2.33
CA ALA A 39 12.27 12.61 1.21
C ALA A 39 13.72 12.42 1.65
N VAL A 40 14.13 13.10 2.73
CA VAL A 40 15.47 12.96 3.30
C VAL A 40 15.65 11.59 3.96
N GLN A 41 14.64 11.09 4.67
CA GLN A 41 14.73 9.82 5.40
C GLN A 41 14.72 8.59 4.48
N HIS A 42 14.02 8.67 3.36
CA HIS A 42 13.76 7.52 2.49
C HIS A 42 14.44 7.61 1.13
N GLU A 43 15.11 8.72 0.81
CA GLU A 43 15.63 9.02 -0.52
C GLU A 43 14.58 8.84 -1.64
N ALA A 44 13.30 9.03 -1.28
CA ALA A 44 12.15 8.78 -2.13
C ALA A 44 11.00 9.72 -1.74
N LEU A 45 10.12 10.03 -2.69
CA LEU A 45 8.87 10.75 -2.37
C LEU A 45 7.90 9.79 -1.70
N PRO A 46 7.03 10.27 -0.78
CA PRO A 46 5.94 9.45 -0.28
C PRO A 46 5.09 9.00 -1.47
N PRO A 47 4.37 7.86 -1.35
CA PRO A 47 3.45 7.41 -2.39
C PRO A 47 2.26 8.38 -2.46
N LEU A 48 2.52 9.54 -3.06
CA LEU A 48 1.53 10.53 -3.42
C LEU A 48 0.68 9.84 -4.48
N ALA A 49 -0.53 9.53 -4.08
CA ALA A 49 -1.43 8.73 -4.88
C ALA A 49 -1.76 9.44 -6.20
N ASP A 50 -1.07 9.04 -7.27
CA ASP A 50 -1.78 8.50 -8.43
C ASP A 50 -2.03 7.01 -8.14
N GLY A 51 -2.76 6.75 -7.04
CA GLY A 51 -2.68 5.51 -6.26
C GLY A 51 -3.89 4.60 -6.37
N ARG A 52 -4.78 4.82 -7.35
CA ARG A 52 -5.71 3.77 -7.75
C ARG A 52 -4.93 2.90 -8.74
N PRO A 53 -4.61 1.63 -8.44
CA PRO A 53 -4.12 0.73 -9.46
C PRO A 53 -5.08 0.79 -10.64
N SER A 54 -4.53 0.79 -11.86
CA SER A 54 -5.39 0.76 -13.05
C SER A 54 -6.29 -0.48 -12.98
N GLU A 55 -7.44 -0.43 -13.64
CA GLU A 55 -8.35 -1.57 -13.71
C GLU A 55 -7.62 -2.84 -14.19
N ASP A 56 -6.70 -2.68 -15.14
CA ASP A 56 -5.81 -3.74 -15.63
C ASP A 56 -4.89 -4.32 -14.54
N GLU A 57 -4.36 -3.46 -13.67
CA GLU A 57 -3.49 -3.88 -12.57
C GLU A 57 -4.28 -4.62 -11.49
N VAL A 58 -5.52 -4.21 -11.22
CA VAL A 58 -6.44 -4.94 -10.34
C VAL A 58 -6.75 -6.33 -10.90
N VAL A 59 -7.11 -6.42 -12.19
CA VAL A 59 -7.38 -7.70 -12.86
C VAL A 59 -6.17 -8.61 -12.85
N ARG A 60 -4.97 -8.08 -13.11
CA ARG A 60 -3.71 -8.84 -13.06
C ARG A 60 -3.44 -9.39 -11.66
N ARG A 61 -3.65 -8.58 -10.62
CA ARG A 61 -3.43 -8.98 -9.23
C ARG A 61 -4.43 -10.06 -8.79
N ILE A 62 -5.71 -9.94 -9.17
CA ILE A 62 -6.72 -10.97 -8.90
C ILE A 62 -6.32 -12.29 -9.58
N ARG A 63 -5.95 -12.27 -10.86
CA ARG A 63 -5.50 -13.48 -11.58
C ARG A 63 -4.27 -14.13 -10.95
N ALA A 64 -3.29 -13.32 -10.55
CA ALA A 64 -2.09 -13.83 -9.88
C ALA A 64 -2.44 -14.44 -8.51
N PHE A 65 -3.33 -13.80 -7.76
CA PHE A 65 -3.83 -14.31 -6.48
C PHE A 65 -4.58 -15.64 -6.64
N ASP A 66 -5.47 -15.74 -7.63
CA ASP A 66 -6.23 -16.95 -7.96
C ASP A 66 -5.32 -18.09 -8.41
N GLN A 67 -4.21 -17.79 -9.10
CA GLN A 67 -3.19 -18.78 -9.48
C GLN A 67 -2.37 -19.28 -8.29
N CYS A 68 -2.17 -18.43 -7.28
CA CYS A 68 -1.45 -18.78 -6.05
C CYS A 68 -2.33 -19.50 -5.03
N HIS A 69 -3.64 -19.30 -5.06
CA HIS A 69 -4.58 -20.10 -4.27
C HIS A 69 -4.85 -21.42 -4.99
N THR A 70 -4.15 -22.47 -4.54
CA THR A 70 -4.53 -23.84 -4.82
C THR A 70 -6.02 -24.01 -4.52
N LEU A 71 -6.79 -24.36 -5.55
CA LEU A 71 -8.23 -24.65 -5.55
C LEU A 71 -8.58 -25.83 -4.62
N ARG A 72 -8.42 -25.66 -3.31
CA ARG A 72 -9.07 -26.51 -2.31
C ARG A 72 -9.62 -25.60 -1.23
N PRO A 73 -10.96 -25.54 -1.06
CA PRO A 73 -11.52 -25.16 0.22
C PRO A 73 -10.86 -26.08 1.25
N LEU A 74 -10.18 -25.52 2.25
CA LEU A 74 -9.63 -26.28 3.37
C LEU A 74 -10.83 -26.74 4.22
N THR A 75 -11.55 -27.74 3.76
CA THR A 75 -12.41 -28.58 4.61
C THR A 75 -11.58 -29.51 5.49
N MET A 76 -10.26 -29.46 5.34
CA MET A 76 -9.27 -30.19 6.11
C MET A 76 -8.65 -29.24 7.12
N SER A 77 -8.59 -29.69 8.37
CA SER A 77 -7.85 -29.05 9.44
C SER A 77 -6.35 -29.04 9.15
N ASP A 78 -5.62 -28.14 9.82
CA ASP A 78 -4.17 -27.98 9.63
C ASP A 78 -3.38 -29.29 9.85
N GLU A 79 -3.87 -30.18 10.72
CA GLU A 79 -3.26 -31.49 10.99
C GLU A 79 -3.43 -32.44 9.80
N GLU A 80 -4.62 -32.47 9.19
CA GLU A 80 -4.90 -33.31 8.02
C GLU A 80 -4.08 -32.87 6.80
N LEU A 81 -3.80 -31.57 6.66
CA LEU A 81 -2.86 -31.07 5.65
C LEU A 81 -1.41 -31.44 5.93
N ARG A 82 -1.02 -31.47 7.20
CA ARG A 82 0.33 -31.87 7.59
C ARG A 82 0.55 -33.32 7.24
N GLU A 83 -0.41 -34.19 7.56
CA GLU A 83 -0.35 -35.63 7.24
C GLU A 83 -0.36 -35.89 5.74
N GLU A 84 -1.22 -35.23 4.96
CA GLU A 84 -1.26 -35.40 3.49
C GLU A 84 0.07 -34.98 2.86
N ARG A 85 0.66 -33.86 3.32
CA ARG A 85 1.97 -33.39 2.87
C ARG A 85 3.11 -34.33 3.27
N LEU A 86 3.03 -34.94 4.45
CA LEU A 86 4.01 -35.93 4.90
C LEU A 86 3.91 -37.20 4.05
N ARG A 87 2.69 -37.69 3.82
CA ARG A 87 2.41 -38.91 3.06
C ARG A 87 2.84 -38.78 1.59
N GLY A 88 2.52 -37.65 0.95
CA GLY A 88 2.92 -37.37 -0.44
C GLY A 88 4.41 -37.12 -0.65
N ARG A 89 5.17 -36.77 0.41
CA ARG A 89 6.62 -36.54 0.33
C ARG A 89 7.45 -37.80 0.59
N TYR A 90 6.91 -38.75 1.35
CA TYR A 90 7.66 -39.92 1.83
C TYR A 90 7.13 -41.28 1.32
N GLU A 91 6.11 -41.31 0.45
CA GLU A 91 5.52 -42.55 -0.12
C GLU A 91 5.39 -43.68 0.93
N LEU A 92 4.83 -43.35 2.10
CA LEU A 92 4.54 -44.34 3.13
C LEU A 92 3.27 -45.12 2.74
N ASP A 93 3.37 -45.89 1.66
CA ASP A 93 2.53 -47.05 1.37
C ASP A 93 3.45 -48.29 1.42
N ALA A 94 3.50 -48.93 2.58
CA ALA A 94 3.93 -50.30 2.79
C ALA A 94 2.86 -51.02 3.61
#